data_AF-A0A251WEM1-F1
#
_entry.id   AF-A0A251WEM1-F1
#
_cell.length_a   1.000
_cell.length_b   1.000
_cell.length_c   1.000
_cell.angle_alpha   90.00
_cell.angle_beta   90.00
_cell.angle_gamma   90.00
#
_symmetry.space_group_name_H-M   'P 1'
#
loop_
_entity.id
_entity.type
_entity.pdbx_description
1 polymer ?
#
loop_
_entity_poly.entity_id
_entity_poly.type
_entity_poly.pdbx_seq_one_letter_code
_entity_poly.pdbx_strand_id
1 'polypeptide(L)'
;MDYLYYLANASLTLRIVEFLHANTQLPLLFMTVIHQIDGWVVRVKFEHPLNPQQDGDFRAFLSELGIPYDPNVRVQMALWGLEMGQMPIDVMQRYQIAVVSHGQPDRAEIEAFRGQFVQGLGYCPETLA
;
A
#
# COMPACT_ATOMS: atom_id res chain seq x y z
N MET A 1 -1.93 3.58 -14.65
CA MET A 1 -2.11 2.10 -14.55
C MET A 1 -2.11 1.73 -13.07
N ASP A 2 -2.97 0.80 -12.64
CA ASP A 2 -3.28 0.59 -11.22
C ASP A 2 -3.24 -0.90 -10.85
N TYR A 3 -2.59 -1.21 -9.73
CA TYR A 3 -2.42 -2.56 -9.22
C TYR A 3 -2.85 -2.59 -7.76
N LEU A 4 -3.74 -3.50 -7.42
CA LEU A 4 -4.28 -3.63 -6.08
C LEU A 4 -4.17 -5.08 -5.64
N TYR A 5 -3.36 -5.33 -4.62
CA TYR A 5 -3.02 -6.67 -4.15
C TYR A 5 -3.19 -6.78 -2.65
N TYR A 6 -3.52 -7.99 -2.21
CA TYR A 6 -3.56 -8.38 -0.82
C TYR A 6 -2.36 -9.26 -0.49
N LEU A 7 -1.68 -8.93 0.60
CA LEU A 7 -0.46 -9.57 1.08
C LEU A 7 -0.65 -10.05 2.51
N ALA A 8 -0.06 -11.19 2.85
CA ALA A 8 -0.26 -11.80 4.16
C ALA A 8 0.46 -11.06 5.30
N ASN A 9 1.52 -10.27 5.03
CA ASN A 9 2.31 -9.64 6.08
C ASN A 9 3.14 -8.45 5.58
N ALA A 10 3.64 -7.67 6.54
CA ALA A 10 4.49 -6.51 6.31
C ALA A 10 5.80 -6.83 5.56
N SER A 11 6.40 -8.00 5.76
CA SER A 11 7.64 -8.37 5.07
C SER A 11 7.43 -8.48 3.56
N LEU A 12 6.27 -8.97 3.11
CA LEU A 12 5.92 -9.00 1.68
C LEU A 12 5.65 -7.58 1.15
N THR A 13 4.98 -6.73 1.93
CA THR A 13 4.81 -5.30 1.60
C THR A 13 6.16 -4.60 1.40
N LEU A 14 7.13 -4.85 2.29
CA LEU A 14 8.47 -4.27 2.21
C LEU A 14 9.23 -4.72 0.95
N ARG A 15 9.02 -5.96 0.46
CA ARG A 15 9.60 -6.40 -0.81
C ARG A 15 9.10 -5.58 -1.99
N ILE A 16 7.85 -5.09 -1.97
CA ILE A 16 7.33 -4.19 -3.01
C ILE A 16 8.04 -2.83 -2.93
N VAL A 17 8.22 -2.29 -1.73
CA VAL A 17 8.98 -1.04 -1.52
C VAL A 17 10.41 -1.17 -2.07
N GLU A 18 11.10 -2.25 -1.72
CA GLU A 18 12.45 -2.54 -2.22
C GLU A 18 12.49 -2.68 -3.75
N PHE A 19 11.52 -3.37 -4.34
CA PHE A 19 11.40 -3.50 -5.79
C PHE A 19 11.22 -2.13 -6.47
N LEU A 20 10.32 -1.28 -5.96
CA LEU A 20 10.06 0.04 -6.51
C LEU A 20 11.28 0.97 -6.40
N HIS A 21 12.00 0.91 -5.28
CA HIS A 21 13.26 1.66 -5.13
C HIS A 21 14.38 1.15 -6.04
N ALA A 22 14.47 -0.16 -6.27
CA ALA A 22 15.46 -0.73 -7.18
C ALA A 22 15.16 -0.41 -8.65
N ASN A 23 13.89 -0.16 -9.00
CA ASN A 23 13.43 0.08 -10.35
C ASN A 23 12.97 1.53 -10.57
N THR A 24 13.85 2.49 -10.32
CA THR A 24 13.57 3.95 -10.47
C THR A 24 13.16 4.39 -11.87
N GLN A 25 13.33 3.53 -12.88
CA GLN A 25 12.87 3.76 -14.26
C GLN A 25 11.36 3.57 -14.43
N LEU A 26 10.67 2.94 -13.46
CA LEU A 26 9.21 2.83 -13.51
C LEU A 26 8.59 4.20 -13.14
N PRO A 27 7.61 4.70 -13.91
CA PRO A 27 7.00 6.01 -13.68
C PRO A 27 5.99 5.95 -12.52
N LEU A 28 6.48 5.67 -11.31
CA LEU A 28 5.64 5.51 -10.12
C LEU A 28 5.02 6.85 -9.72
N LEU A 29 3.69 6.87 -9.65
CA LEU A 29 2.96 8.03 -9.13
C LEU A 29 2.87 7.95 -7.60
N PHE A 30 2.35 6.84 -7.08
CA PHE A 30 2.30 6.59 -5.64
C PHE A 30 2.14 5.10 -5.31
N MET A 31 2.43 4.76 -4.06
CA MET A 31 2.06 3.53 -3.38
C MET A 31 1.14 3.86 -2.20
N THR A 32 0.16 3.01 -1.94
CA THR A 32 -0.68 3.07 -0.74
C THR A 32 -0.64 1.74 -0.03
N VAL A 33 -0.48 1.77 1.29
CA VAL A 33 -0.48 0.59 2.14
C VAL A 33 -1.57 0.76 3.19
N ILE A 34 -2.49 -0.21 3.22
CA ILE A 34 -3.58 -0.28 4.20
C ILE A 34 -3.44 -1.59 4.96
N HIS A 35 -3.48 -1.52 6.29
CA HIS A 35 -3.56 -2.69 7.14
C HIS A 35 -5.01 -3.05 7.43
N GLN A 36 -5.31 -4.34 7.40
CA GLN A 36 -6.57 -4.95 7.81
C GLN A 36 -6.28 -6.07 8.80
N ILE A 37 -7.31 -6.58 9.49
CA ILE A 37 -7.15 -7.58 10.57
C ILE A 37 -6.29 -8.78 10.15
N ASP A 38 -6.45 -9.26 8.91
CA ASP A 38 -5.81 -10.49 8.45
C ASP A 38 -4.67 -10.25 7.43
N GLY A 39 -4.34 -8.99 7.10
CA GLY A 39 -3.34 -8.73 6.08
C GLY A 39 -3.22 -7.29 5.61
N TRP A 40 -2.56 -7.13 4.47
CA TRP A 40 -2.06 -5.86 3.96
C TRP A 40 -2.55 -5.64 2.53
N VAL A 41 -3.27 -4.55 2.32
CA VAL A 41 -3.69 -4.12 0.99
C VAL A 41 -2.68 -3.12 0.46
N VAL A 42 -2.13 -3.40 -0.71
CA VAL A 42 -1.16 -2.54 -1.39
C VAL A 42 -1.72 -2.10 -2.73
N ARG A 43 -1.79 -0.78 -2.91
CA ARG A 43 -2.07 -0.15 -4.20
C ARG A 43 -0.80 0.44 -4.77
N VAL A 44 -0.47 0.13 -6.02
CA VAL A 44 0.62 0.78 -6.75
C VAL A 44 0.04 1.40 -8.01
N LYS A 45 0.26 2.71 -8.15
CA LYS A 45 -0.21 3.47 -9.31
C LYS A 45 0.96 4.10 -10.04
N PHE A 46 1.01 3.88 -11.36
CA PHE A 46 1.98 4.54 -12.25
C PHE A 46 1.33 5.72 -12.99
N GLU A 47 2.10 6.77 -13.21
CA GLU A 47 1.72 8.00 -13.91
C GLU A 47 1.23 7.69 -15.33
N HIS A 48 1.97 6.82 -16.02
CA HIS A 48 1.70 6.41 -17.38
C HIS A 48 1.60 4.88 -17.45
N PRO A 49 0.91 4.31 -18.46
CA PRO A 49 0.91 2.87 -18.68
C PRO A 49 2.33 2.33 -18.85
N LEU A 50 2.62 1.19 -18.21
CA LEU A 50 3.84 0.45 -18.45
C LEU A 50 3.80 -0.18 -19.84
N ASN A 51 4.96 -0.42 -20.44
CA ASN A 51 5.01 -1.24 -21.65
C ASN A 51 4.61 -2.70 -21.33
N PRO A 52 4.23 -3.52 -22.33
CA PRO A 52 3.71 -4.87 -22.07
C PRO A 52 4.66 -5.78 -21.27
N GLN A 53 5.97 -5.64 -21.47
CA GLN A 53 6.97 -6.42 -20.73
C GLN A 53 7.02 -5.99 -19.26
N GLN A 54 7.10 -4.68 -19.02
CA GLN A 54 7.11 -4.11 -17.67
C GLN A 54 5.81 -4.41 -16.90
N ASP A 55 4.64 -4.32 -17.56
CA ASP A 55 3.35 -4.71 -16.98
C ASP A 55 3.36 -6.20 -16.61
N GLY A 56 3.80 -7.07 -17.52
CA GLY A 56 3.90 -8.51 -17.29
C GLY A 56 4.83 -8.85 -16.12
N ASP A 57 6.04 -8.30 -16.12
CA ASP A 57 7.05 -8.52 -15.08
C ASP A 57 6.55 -8.04 -13.71
N PHE A 58 5.92 -6.87 -13.67
CA PHE A 58 5.40 -6.33 -12.42
C PHE A 58 4.19 -7.12 -11.91
N ARG A 59 3.27 -7.57 -12.78
CA ARG A 59 2.15 -8.45 -12.39
C ARG A 59 2.65 -9.79 -11.87
N ALA A 60 3.64 -10.39 -12.53
CA ALA A 60 4.23 -11.65 -12.12
C ALA A 60 4.84 -11.51 -10.73
N PHE A 61 5.67 -10.47 -10.52
CA PHE A 61 6.24 -10.14 -9.23
C PHE A 61 5.19 -9.97 -8.13
N LEU A 62 4.12 -9.18 -8.37
CA LEU A 62 3.05 -9.00 -7.38
C LEU A 62 2.29 -10.30 -7.08
N SER A 63 2.09 -11.15 -8.09
CA SER A 63 1.39 -12.43 -7.95
C SER A 63 2.22 -13.49 -7.21
N GLU A 64 3.54 -13.35 -7.15
CA GLU A 64 4.40 -14.17 -6.29
C GLU A 64 4.27 -13.77 -4.81
N LEU A 65 3.98 -12.49 -4.54
CA LEU A 65 3.89 -11.94 -3.19
C LEU A 65 2.49 -12.04 -2.59
N GLY A 66 1.45 -12.03 -3.43
CA GLY A 66 0.07 -12.04 -2.97
C GLY A 66 -0.93 -12.30 -4.08
N ILE A 67 -2.16 -11.87 -3.83
CA ILE A 67 -3.28 -12.09 -4.76
C ILE A 67 -3.91 -10.75 -5.17
N PRO A 68 -4.44 -10.64 -6.39
CA PRO A 68 -5.26 -9.49 -6.78
C PRO A 68 -6.39 -9.30 -5.79
N TYR A 69 -6.63 -8.05 -5.40
CA TYR A 69 -7.59 -7.71 -4.37
C TYR A 69 -8.75 -6.93 -4.94
N ASP A 70 -9.97 -7.40 -4.67
CA ASP A 70 -11.21 -6.71 -4.97
C ASP A 70 -11.70 -5.95 -3.71
N PRO A 71 -11.58 -4.62 -3.66
CA PRO A 71 -11.85 -3.85 -2.47
C PRO A 71 -13.36 -3.68 -2.25
N ASN A 72 -13.81 -3.85 -1.00
CA ASN A 72 -15.15 -3.42 -0.61
C ASN A 72 -15.31 -1.89 -0.75
N VAL A 73 -16.56 -1.41 -0.72
CA VAL A 73 -16.91 0.01 -0.90
C VAL A 73 -16.14 0.94 0.05
N ARG A 74 -15.93 0.54 1.30
CA ARG A 74 -15.22 1.35 2.29
C ARG A 74 -13.75 1.54 1.90
N VAL A 75 -13.07 0.48 1.48
CA VAL A 75 -11.68 0.53 1.01
C VAL A 75 -11.58 1.30 -0.31
N GLN A 76 -12.54 1.12 -1.22
CA GLN A 76 -12.61 1.91 -2.45
C GLN A 76 -12.68 3.41 -2.16
N MET A 77 -13.56 3.82 -1.25
CA MET A 77 -13.71 5.24 -0.87
C MET A 77 -12.46 5.80 -0.20
N ALA A 78 -11.78 5.01 0.64
CA ALA A 78 -10.52 5.41 1.24
C ALA A 78 -9.41 5.59 0.19
N LEU A 79 -9.24 4.63 -0.71
CA LEU A 79 -8.27 4.71 -1.81
C LEU A 79 -8.54 5.90 -2.74
N TRP A 80 -9.81 6.20 -2.99
CA TRP A 80 -10.22 7.36 -3.78
C TRP A 80 -9.92 8.68 -3.07
N GLY A 81 -10.21 8.77 -1.76
CA GLY A 81 -9.91 9.95 -0.96
C GLY A 81 -8.41 10.28 -0.95
N LEU A 82 -7.57 9.28 -0.73
CA LEU A 82 -6.11 9.41 -0.76
C LEU A 82 -5.62 9.88 -2.14
N GLU A 83 -6.13 9.27 -3.21
CA GLU A 83 -5.77 9.67 -4.58
C GLU A 83 -6.17 11.11 -4.90
N MET A 84 -7.27 11.61 -4.32
CA MET A 84 -7.69 13.01 -4.45
C MET A 84 -6.90 13.96 -3.54
N GLY A 85 -5.87 13.47 -2.85
CA GLY A 85 -4.98 14.27 -1.99
C GLY A 85 -5.53 14.53 -0.59
N GLN A 86 -6.54 13.77 -0.13
CA GLN A 86 -6.96 13.85 1.27
C GLN A 86 -5.86 13.31 2.19
N MET A 87 -5.69 13.94 3.35
CA MET A 87 -4.71 13.50 4.33
C MET A 87 -5.02 12.07 4.80
N PRO A 88 -4.00 11.18 4.93
CA PRO A 88 -4.21 9.82 5.40
C PRO A 88 -5.01 9.74 6.70
N ILE A 89 -4.77 10.65 7.64
CA ILE A 89 -5.47 10.63 8.92
C ILE A 89 -6.96 10.95 8.81
N ASP A 90 -7.34 11.91 7.95
CA ASP A 90 -8.74 12.25 7.69
C ASP A 90 -9.47 11.07 7.05
N VAL A 91 -8.79 10.37 6.13
CA VAL A 91 -9.29 9.15 5.50
C VAL A 91 -9.47 8.04 6.52
N MET A 92 -8.49 7.82 7.40
CA MET A 92 -8.56 6.81 8.46
C MET A 92 -9.73 7.07 9.41
N GLN A 93 -9.89 8.31 9.88
CA GLN A 93 -10.99 8.69 10.77
C GLN A 93 -12.35 8.56 10.09
N ARG A 94 -12.47 9.01 8.84
CA ARG A 94 -13.74 8.99 8.11
C ARG A 94 -14.19 7.59 7.75
N TYR A 95 -13.27 6.73 7.30
CA TYR A 95 -13.60 5.41 6.78
C TYR A 95 -13.28 4.27 7.73
N GLN A 96 -12.69 4.54 8.90
CA GLN A 96 -12.33 3.54 9.91
C GLN A 96 -11.44 2.43 9.31
N ILE A 97 -10.38 2.85 8.65
CA ILE A 97 -9.36 2.00 8.01
C ILE A 97 -7.98 2.41 8.54
N ALA A 98 -7.05 1.47 8.67
CA ALA A 98 -5.66 1.77 9.03
C ALA A 98 -4.82 2.01 7.78
N VAL A 99 -4.66 3.27 7.39
CA VAL A 99 -3.69 3.66 6.34
C VAL A 99 -2.32 3.70 7.00
N VAL A 100 -1.39 2.89 6.48
CA VAL A 100 -0.03 2.78 7.02
C VAL A 100 0.91 3.74 6.30
N SER A 101 0.75 3.87 4.98
CA SER A 101 1.59 4.72 4.14
C SER A 101 0.85 5.13 2.87
N HIS A 102 1.05 6.35 2.39
CA HIS A 102 0.53 6.83 1.11
C HIS A 102 1.48 7.86 0.50
N GLY A 103 1.89 7.66 -0.76
CA GLY A 103 2.79 8.56 -1.49
C GLY A 103 3.97 7.81 -2.07
N GLN A 104 5.18 8.32 -1.87
CA GLN A 104 6.39 7.57 -2.23
C GLN A 104 6.51 6.30 -1.37
N PRO A 105 7.06 5.20 -1.90
CA PRO A 105 7.29 3.99 -1.10
C PRO A 105 8.16 4.31 0.11
N ASP A 106 7.61 4.14 1.31
CA ASP A 106 8.32 4.42 2.56
C ASP A 106 8.45 3.15 3.41
N ARG A 107 9.71 2.72 3.58
CA ARG A 107 10.06 1.58 4.44
C ARG A 107 9.83 1.86 5.92
N ALA A 108 10.14 3.08 6.37
CA ALA A 108 10.16 3.44 7.78
C ALA A 108 8.74 3.40 8.37
N GLU A 109 7.74 3.90 7.65
CA GLU A 109 6.34 3.87 8.09
C GLU A 109 5.82 2.44 8.30
N ILE A 110 6.11 1.54 7.34
CA ILE A 110 5.70 0.13 7.40
C ILE A 110 6.41 -0.61 8.53
N GLU A 111 7.71 -0.37 8.73
CA GLU A 111 8.47 -0.98 9.82
C GLU A 111 8.03 -0.46 11.19
N ALA A 112 7.77 0.84 11.32
CA ALA A 112 7.27 1.44 12.55
C ALA A 112 5.90 0.85 12.94
N PHE A 113 4.98 0.76 11.98
CA PHE A 113 3.67 0.15 12.19
C PHE A 113 3.80 -1.33 12.60
N ARG A 114 4.62 -2.11 11.90
CA ARG A 114 4.91 -3.51 12.26
C ARG A 114 5.45 -3.64 13.69
N GLY A 115 6.35 -2.75 14.09
CA GLY A 115 6.95 -2.75 15.44
C GLY A 115 5.91 -2.58 16.55
N GLN A 116 4.90 -1.74 16.33
CA GLN A 116 3.84 -1.47 17.31
C GLN A 116 2.85 -2.64 17.46
N PHE A 117 2.60 -3.40 16.38
CA PHE A 117 1.84 -4.66 16.46
C PHE A 117 2.57 -5.71 17.30
N VAL A 118 3.88 -5.83 17.13
CA VAL A 118 4.72 -6.76 17.92
C VAL A 118 4.75 -6.36 19.41
N GLN A 119 4.61 -5.06 19.72
CA GLN A 119 4.53 -4.55 21.09
C GLN A 119 3.13 -4.68 21.72
N GLY A 120 2.16 -5.27 21.02
CA GLY A 120 0.84 -5.59 21.58
C GLY A 120 -0.13 -4.41 21.65
N LEU A 121 0.17 -3.30 20.95
CA LEU A 121 -0.70 -2.11 20.99
C LEU A 121 -1.96 -2.30 20.15
N GLY A 122 -1.96 -3.10 19.09
CA GLY A 122 -3.19 -3.49 18.36
C GLY A 122 -3.99 -2.36 17.71
N TYR A 123 -3.50 -1.11 17.74
CA TYR A 123 -4.10 0.07 17.12
C TYR A 123 -3.06 0.88 16.31
N CYS A 124 -3.52 1.62 15.31
CA CYS A 124 -2.69 2.54 14.51
C CYS A 124 -2.33 3.77 15.37
N PRO A 125 -1.06 4.21 15.44
CA PRO A 125 -0.63 5.21 16.41
C PRO A 125 -1.12 6.61 16.02
N GLU A 126 -1.36 7.45 17.03
CA GLU A 126 -1.59 8.89 16.83
C GLU A 126 -0.36 9.62 16.27
N THR A 127 0.81 9.00 16.17
CA THR A 127 2.03 9.62 15.63
C THR A 127 2.15 9.52 14.10
N LEU A 128 1.16 8.93 13.43
CA LEU A 128 0.89 9.18 12.00
C LEU A 128 -0.10 10.37 11.83
N ALA A 129 -0.32 11.16 12.89
CA ALA A 129 -1.08 12.42 12.92
C ALA A 129 -0.21 13.67 12.79
#